data_AF-A0A1U7N844-F1
#
_entry.id   AF-A0A1U7N844-F1
#
_cell.length_a   1.000
_cell.length_b   1.000
_cell.length_c   1.000
_cell.angle_alpha   90.00
_cell.angle_beta   90.00
_cell.angle_gamma   90.00
#
_symmetry.space_group_name_H-M   'P 1'
#
loop_
_entity.id
_entity.type
_entity.pdbx_description
1 polymer ?
#
loop_
_entity_poly.entity_id
_entity_poly.type
_entity_poly.pdbx_seq_one_letter_code
_entity_poly.pdbx_strand_id
1 'polypeptide(L)'
;MELNSIEAIKNAVQSGLGAAFVSITAIEKELQMGVLHRAKIEGVVVKRVLSLVINPNRYLSKATEAFCRQILPLFGSVAWHGQSLALSGMVTNPKNIEVDSPHAEAGS
;
A
#
# COMPACT_ATOMS: atom_id res chain seq x y z
N MET A 1 8.01 22.75 11.71
CA MET A 1 6.54 22.92 11.81
C MET A 1 5.93 21.61 12.22
N GLU A 2 4.91 21.64 13.07
CA GLU A 2 4.13 20.45 13.46
C GLU A 2 2.72 20.62 12.90
N LEU A 3 2.33 19.76 11.96
CA LEU A 3 1.05 19.81 11.27
C LEU A 3 0.35 18.46 11.46
N ASN A 4 -0.88 18.49 11.98
CA ASN A 4 -1.61 17.30 12.41
C ASN A 4 -2.52 16.68 11.34
N SER A 5 -2.45 17.17 10.10
CA SER A 5 -3.25 16.67 8.99
C SER A 5 -2.43 16.59 7.71
N ILE A 6 -2.69 15.56 6.90
CA ILE A 6 -2.11 15.41 5.57
C ILE A 6 -2.45 16.62 4.70
N GLU A 7 -3.67 17.17 4.80
CA GLU A 7 -4.08 18.33 4.00
C GLU A 7 -3.30 19.58 4.37
N ALA A 8 -3.07 19.80 5.68
CA ALA A 8 -2.26 20.90 6.15
C ALA A 8 -0.81 20.79 5.66
N ILE A 9 -0.25 19.56 5.69
CA ILE A 9 1.09 19.29 5.16
C ILE A 9 1.15 19.57 3.66
N LYS A 10 0.19 19.09 2.87
CA LYS A 10 0.12 19.33 1.42
C LYS A 10 0.09 20.82 1.11
N ASN A 11 -0.80 21.57 1.76
CA ASN A 11 -0.93 23.01 1.54
C ASN A 11 0.34 23.78 1.90
N ALA A 12 1.02 23.41 3.00
CA ALA A 12 2.26 24.05 3.40
C ALA A 12 3.39 23.80 2.38
N VAL A 13 3.53 22.57 1.89
CA VAL A 13 4.53 22.23 0.86
C VAL A 13 4.22 22.91 -0.47
N GLN A 14 2.96 22.88 -0.92
CA GLN A 14 2.52 23.56 -2.16
C GLN A 14 2.72 25.07 -2.08
N SER A 15 2.57 25.66 -0.90
CA SER A 15 2.80 27.09 -0.67
C SER A 15 4.30 27.44 -0.52
N GLY A 16 5.20 26.46 -0.70
CA GLY A 16 6.65 26.67 -0.66
C GLY A 16 7.25 26.80 0.74
N LEU A 17 6.54 26.39 1.80
CA LEU A 17 7.06 26.48 3.18
C LEU A 17 8.09 25.40 3.54
N GLY A 18 8.36 24.45 2.63
CA GLY A 18 9.40 23.44 2.81
C GLY A 18 9.07 22.10 2.14
N ALA A 19 9.60 21.02 2.70
CA ALA A 19 9.40 19.64 2.26
C ALA A 19 8.91 18.76 3.42
N ALA A 20 8.27 17.62 3.10
CA ALA A 20 7.74 16.69 4.10
C ALA A 20 7.91 15.23 3.68
N PHE A 21 8.04 14.33 4.67
CA PHE A 21 7.93 12.89 4.46
C PHE A 21 6.47 12.45 4.66
N VAL A 22 5.87 11.88 3.61
CA VAL A 22 4.48 11.42 3.63
C VAL A 22 4.34 10.09 2.88
N SER A 23 3.23 9.39 3.10
CA SER A 23 2.94 8.18 2.31
C SER A 23 2.71 8.57 0.85
N ILE A 24 3.29 7.81 -0.07
CA ILE A 24 3.07 8.02 -1.53
C ILE A 24 1.57 7.88 -1.86
N THR A 25 0.90 6.90 -1.25
CA THR A 25 -0.54 6.67 -1.43
C THR A 25 -1.40 7.85 -0.96
N ALA A 26 -0.89 8.72 -0.08
CA ALA A 26 -1.63 9.87 0.43
C ALA A 26 -1.53 11.10 -0.48
N ILE A 27 -0.60 11.11 -1.44
CA ILE A 27 -0.34 12.25 -2.34
C ILE A 27 -0.35 11.85 -3.83
N GLU A 28 -0.89 10.67 -4.16
CA GLU A 28 -0.82 10.11 -5.51
C GLU A 28 -1.47 11.03 -6.55
N LYS A 29 -2.60 11.65 -6.20
CA LYS A 29 -3.28 12.61 -7.08
C LYS A 29 -2.43 13.85 -7.32
N GLU A 30 -1.80 14.37 -6.28
CA GLU A 30 -0.95 15.56 -6.37
C GLU A 30 0.32 15.31 -7.19
N LEU A 31 0.87 14.09 -7.11
CA LEU A 31 1.97 13.66 -7.97
C LEU A 31 1.52 13.56 -9.43
N GLN A 32 0.33 13.00 -9.70
CA GLN A 32 -0.20 12.86 -11.05
C GLN A 32 -0.56 14.21 -11.69
N MET A 33 -1.09 15.15 -10.91
CA MET A 33 -1.36 16.53 -11.36
C MET A 33 -0.10 17.39 -11.46
N GLY A 34 1.05 16.91 -10.97
CA GLY A 34 2.30 17.66 -10.95
C GLY A 34 2.33 18.85 -9.99
N VAL A 35 1.39 18.93 -9.05
CA VAL A 35 1.34 20.01 -8.04
C VAL A 35 2.25 19.73 -6.84
N LEU A 36 2.65 18.47 -6.65
CA LEU A 36 3.71 18.06 -5.73
C LEU A 36 4.72 17.19 -6.47
N HIS A 37 5.96 17.22 -6.01
CA HIS A 37 7.03 16.39 -6.56
C HIS A 37 7.67 15.53 -5.47
N ARG A 38 8.10 14.33 -5.85
CA ARG A 38 8.87 13.45 -4.98
C ARG A 38 10.36 13.68 -5.20
N ALA A 39 11.07 14.08 -4.15
CA ALA A 39 12.53 14.06 -4.12
C ALA A 39 13.05 12.66 -3.73
N LYS A 40 14.00 12.13 -4.51
CA LYS A 40 14.78 10.95 -4.10
C LYS A 40 16.02 11.45 -3.35
N ILE A 41 16.30 10.87 -2.19
CA ILE A 41 17.46 11.19 -1.38
C ILE A 41 18.40 9.98 -1.44
N GLU A 42 19.61 10.19 -1.94
CA GLU A 42 20.61 9.12 -2.04
C GLU A 42 21.00 8.61 -0.64
N GLY A 43 21.17 7.29 -0.51
CA GLY A 43 21.51 6.65 0.76
C GLY A 43 20.39 6.62 1.81
N VAL A 44 19.21 7.18 1.54
CA VAL A 44 18.10 7.23 2.50
C VAL A 44 16.90 6.41 2.05
N VAL A 45 16.50 5.44 2.89
CA VAL A 45 15.29 4.65 2.72
C VAL A 45 14.37 4.84 3.91
N VAL A 46 13.25 5.53 3.70
CA VAL A 46 12.21 5.68 4.73
C VAL A 46 11.26 4.49 4.65
N LYS A 47 11.24 3.66 5.70
CA LYS A 47 10.33 2.51 5.81
C LYS A 47 9.19 2.84 6.76
N ARG A 48 7.96 2.67 6.28
CA ARG A 48 6.74 2.70 7.11
C ARG A 48 6.20 1.28 7.22
N VAL A 49 6.04 0.81 8.44
CA VAL A 49 5.40 -0.48 8.71
C VAL A 49 3.92 -0.24 8.96
N LEU A 50 3.06 -0.97 8.24
CA LEU A 50 1.63 -1.06 8.53
C LEU A 50 1.37 -2.45 9.10
N SER A 51 0.70 -2.52 10.26
CA SER A 51 0.45 -3.76 10.99
C SER A 51 -1.03 -3.97 11.22
N LEU A 52 -1.48 -5.22 11.12
CA LEU A 52 -2.81 -5.64 11.53
C LEU A 52 -2.78 -6.07 13.00
N VAL A 53 -3.59 -5.42 13.84
CA VAL A 53 -3.73 -5.77 15.26
C VAL A 53 -5.05 -6.51 15.46
N ILE A 54 -4.98 -7.71 16.02
CA ILE A 54 -6.14 -8.59 16.26
C ILE A 54 -6.17 -8.97 17.75
N ASN A 55 -7.35 -8.92 18.36
CA ASN A 55 -7.56 -9.53 19.67
C ASN A 55 -8.05 -10.98 19.46
N PRO A 56 -7.28 -12.01 19.84
CA PRO A 56 -7.69 -13.41 19.64
C PRO A 56 -8.93 -13.80 20.46
N ASN A 57 -9.23 -13.06 21.53
CA ASN A 57 -10.39 -13.30 22.38
C ASN A 57 -11.69 -12.68 21.83
N ARG A 58 -11.63 -12.03 20.66
CA ARG A 58 -12.80 -11.39 20.03
C ARG A 58 -13.21 -12.17 18.80
N TYR A 59 -14.51 -12.41 18.66
CA TYR A 59 -15.10 -12.97 17.44
C TYR A 59 -14.73 -12.12 16.21
N LEU A 60 -14.30 -12.79 15.13
CA LEU A 60 -14.06 -12.17 13.84
C LEU A 60 -15.36 -12.20 13.02
N SER A 61 -15.80 -11.04 12.55
CA SER A 61 -16.95 -10.98 11.66
C SER A 61 -16.64 -11.61 10.31
N LYS A 62 -17.67 -12.09 9.59
CA LYS A 62 -17.53 -12.56 8.20
C LYS A 62 -16.86 -11.52 7.29
N ALA A 63 -17.12 -10.24 7.53
CA ALA A 63 -16.48 -9.15 6.79
C ALA A 63 -14.98 -9.04 7.11
N THR A 64 -14.58 -9.23 8.37
CA THR A 64 -13.17 -9.25 8.78
C THR A 64 -12.43 -10.44 8.20
N GLU A 65 -13.04 -11.62 8.21
CA GLU A 65 -12.48 -12.82 7.58
C GLU A 65 -12.29 -12.63 6.07
N ALA A 66 -13.29 -12.07 5.39
CA ALA A 66 -13.20 -11.75 3.96
C ALA A 66 -12.09 -10.73 3.69
N PHE A 67 -11.99 -9.67 4.49
CA PHE A 67 -10.91 -8.68 4.39
C PHE A 67 -9.52 -9.33 4.55
N CYS A 68 -9.33 -10.14 5.60
CA CYS A 68 -8.05 -10.82 5.86
C CYS A 68 -7.66 -11.80 4.76
N ARG A 69 -8.63 -12.51 4.15
CA ARG A 69 -8.39 -13.51 3.11
C ARG A 69 -8.21 -12.89 1.72
N GLN A 70 -8.99 -11.88 1.37
CA GLN A 70 -9.09 -11.38 -0.02
C GLN A 70 -8.37 -10.04 -0.23
N ILE A 71 -8.36 -9.17 0.78
CA ILE A 71 -7.88 -7.80 0.63
C ILE A 71 -6.48 -7.65 1.21
N LEU A 72 -6.25 -8.07 2.46
CA LEU A 72 -4.97 -7.91 3.15
C LEU A 72 -3.75 -8.44 2.35
N PRO A 73 -3.81 -9.62 1.68
CA PRO A 73 -2.68 -10.14 0.91
C PRO A 73 -2.28 -9.27 -0.28
N LEU A 74 -3.17 -8.39 -0.76
CA LEU A 74 -2.89 -7.45 -1.84
C LEU A 74 -1.98 -6.29 -1.39
N PHE A 75 -1.85 -6.05 -0.08
CA PHE A 75 -1.15 -4.90 0.50
C PHE A 75 0.11 -5.26 1.30
N GLY A 76 0.47 -6.53 1.42
CA GLY A 76 1.69 -6.92 2.14
C GLY A 76 2.00 -8.42 2.14
N SER A 77 3.26 -8.76 2.41
CA SER A 77 3.68 -10.13 2.67
C SER A 77 3.21 -10.54 4.07
N VAL A 78 2.09 -11.24 4.16
CA VAL A 78 1.52 -11.59 5.46
C VAL A 78 2.32 -12.75 6.08
N ALA A 79 3.30 -12.44 6.92
CA ALA A 79 3.94 -13.42 7.79
C ALA A 79 3.05 -13.64 9.02
N TRP A 80 1.96 -14.39 8.86
CA TRP A 80 1.08 -14.78 9.97
C TRP A 80 1.88 -15.56 11.02
N HIS A 81 2.00 -15.03 12.24
CA HIS A 81 2.74 -15.64 13.36
C HIS A 81 1.84 -16.08 14.53
N GLY A 82 0.53 -16.23 14.32
CA GLY A 82 -0.43 -16.64 15.35
C GLY A 82 -1.22 -17.88 14.94
N GLN A 83 -1.32 -18.86 15.84
CA GLN A 83 -1.94 -20.17 15.64
C GLN A 83 -3.34 -20.14 15.01
N SER A 84 -3.50 -20.93 13.94
CA SER A 84 -4.70 -21.65 13.48
C SER A 84 -6.07 -20.98 13.67
N LEU A 85 -6.46 -20.10 12.75
CA LEU A 85 -7.75 -20.31 12.08
C LEU A 85 -7.43 -20.91 10.72
N ALA A 86 -8.09 -22.01 10.36
CA ALA A 86 -7.86 -22.73 9.12
C ALA A 86 -8.15 -21.87 7.88
N LEU A 87 -7.13 -21.13 7.43
CA LEU A 87 -6.97 -20.62 6.06
C LEU A 87 -5.90 -21.46 5.37
N SER A 88 -5.93 -22.78 5.58
CA SER A 88 -4.95 -23.76 5.07
C SER A 88 -5.10 -24.04 3.56
N GLY A 89 -5.50 -23.07 2.76
CA GLY A 89 -5.57 -23.23 1.32
C GLY A 89 -5.53 -21.87 0.66
N MET A 90 -4.56 -21.67 -0.22
CA MET A 90 -4.37 -20.49 -1.09
C MET A 90 -3.54 -19.36 -0.49
N VAL A 91 -2.25 -19.64 -0.28
CA VAL A 91 -1.20 -18.68 -0.65
C VAL A 91 -0.66 -19.12 -2.01
N THR A 92 -1.23 -18.62 -3.10
CA THR A 92 -0.62 -18.77 -4.43
C THR A 92 0.26 -17.56 -4.71
N ASN A 93 1.55 -17.85 -4.82
CA ASN A 93 2.68 -17.10 -5.36
C ASN A 93 2.42 -15.67 -5.91
N PRO A 94 3.11 -14.62 -5.41
CA PRO A 94 2.94 -13.23 -5.86
C PRO A 94 3.72 -12.87 -7.15
N LYS A 95 4.06 -13.85 -8.01
CA LYS A 95 4.75 -13.61 -9.28
C LYS A 95 4.09 -14.38 -10.41
N ASN A 96 3.08 -13.78 -11.02
CA ASN A 96 2.79 -13.81 -12.46
C ASN A 96 1.54 -12.93 -12.70
N ILE A 97 1.76 -11.64 -12.91
CA ILE A 97 0.84 -10.83 -13.71
C ILE A 97 1.56 -10.71 -15.05
N GLU A 98 1.40 -11.72 -15.90
CA GLU A 98 1.69 -11.57 -17.33
C GLU A 98 0.61 -10.66 -17.91
N VAL A 99 1.04 -9.49 -18.35
CA VAL A 99 0.25 -8.54 -19.12
C VAL A 99 0.15 -9.10 -20.53
N ASP A 100 -0.94 -9.78 -20.83
CA ASP A 100 -1.20 -10.24 -22.20
C ASP A 100 -1.49 -9.00 -23.08
N SER A 101 -0.56 -8.70 -23.99
CA SER A 101 -0.70 -7.69 -25.03
C SER A 101 -0.90 -8.42 -26.36
N PRO A 102 -2.04 -8.27 -27.07
CA PRO A 102 -2.21 -8.94 -28.35
C PRO A 102 -1.64 -8.07 -29.47
N HIS A 103 -0.39 -8.34 -29.88
CA HIS A 103 0.13 -7.93 -31.19
C HIS A 103 1.08 -9.00 -31.75
N ALA A 104 0.61 -9.74 -32.76
CA ALA A 104 1.37 -10.28 -33.89
C ALA A 104 0.35 -10.88 -34.88
N GLU A 105 0.12 -10.25 -36.03
CA GLU A 105 0.71 -10.66 -37.32
C GLU A 105 0.33 -12.09 -37.74
N ALA A 106 -0.71 -12.18 -38.59
CA ALA A 106 -0.95 -13.32 -39.45
C ALA A 106 -0.31 -13.02 -40.80
N GLY A 107 0.88 -13.57 -41.04
CA GLY A 107 1.47 -13.70 -42.36
C GLY A 107 1.10 -15.07 -42.95
N SER A 108 0.49 -15.05 -44.14
CA SER A 108 0.62 -16.05 -45.20
C SER A 108 0.32 -15.36 -46.51
#